data_AF-F4REN1-F1
#
_entry.id   AF-F4REN1-F1
#
_cell.length_a   1.000
_cell.length_b   1.000
_cell.length_c   1.000
_cell.angle_alpha   90.00
_cell.angle_beta   90.00
_cell.angle_gamma   90.00
#
_symmetry.space_group_name_H-M   'P 1'
#
loop_
_entity.id
_entity.type
_entity.pdbx_description
1 polymer ?
#
loop_
_entity_poly.entity_id
_entity_poly.type
_entity_poly.pdbx_seq_one_letter_code
_entity_poly.pdbx_strand_id
1 'polypeptide(L)'
;MSWKPANPLLFLVLVFLLAGDFGLHIFADANYIECNDSWEPAGVLNNNKMHKCGLKDSKGVTSAYWCESCNRSDNKKPNAVDCVGPQKLSTRGAFTCDAGMHYSSIGHPDRPILCIHFYPAGHPEVYTCASRQVNQRCTSEYCKLVT
;
A
#
# COMPACT_ATOMS: atom_id res chain seq x y z
N MET A 1 14.44 49.51 27.97
CA MET A 1 13.52 48.64 27.20
C MET A 1 12.89 47.65 28.17
N SER A 2 11.59 47.79 28.45
CA SER A 2 10.86 46.91 29.38
C SER A 2 10.40 45.67 28.61
N TRP A 3 10.97 44.51 28.96
CA TRP A 3 10.55 43.21 28.42
C TRP A 3 9.17 42.87 28.98
N LYS A 4 8.13 42.93 28.15
CA LYS A 4 6.81 42.45 28.53
C LYS A 4 6.85 40.92 28.56
N PRO A 5 6.45 40.27 29.66
CA PRO A 5 6.40 38.81 29.69
C PRO A 5 5.40 38.31 28.65
N ALA A 6 5.88 37.46 27.75
CA ALA A 6 5.06 36.84 26.72
C ALA A 6 4.00 35.95 27.38
N ASN A 7 2.76 36.03 26.90
CA ASN A 7 1.61 35.36 27.50
C ASN A 7 1.75 33.82 27.37
N PRO A 8 1.81 33.06 28.47
CA PRO A 8 1.98 31.60 28.44
C PRO A 8 0.87 30.86 27.66
N LEU A 9 -0.32 31.47 27.52
CA LEU A 9 -1.39 30.95 26.67
C LEU A 9 -0.99 30.83 25.19
N LEU A 10 -0.18 31.75 24.67
CA LEU A 10 0.28 31.69 23.27
C LEU A 10 1.17 30.46 23.04
N PHE A 11 2.02 30.11 24.00
CA PHE A 11 2.89 28.93 23.88
C PHE A 11 2.09 27.62 23.93
N LEU A 12 1.07 27.55 24.79
CA LEU A 12 0.19 26.37 24.85
C LEU A 12 -0.58 26.17 23.53
N VAL A 13 -1.15 27.23 22.98
CA VAL A 13 -1.85 27.17 21.68
C VAL A 13 -0.89 26.75 20.56
N LEU A 14 0.35 27.26 20.57
CA LEU A 14 1.35 26.88 19.57
C LEU A 14 1.71 25.38 19.66
N VAL A 15 1.87 24.84 20.86
CA VAL A 15 2.17 23.41 21.08
C VAL A 15 1.01 22.53 20.61
N PHE A 16 -0.24 22.91 20.89
CA PHE A 16 -1.41 22.16 20.42
C PHE A 16 -1.58 22.23 18.91
N LEU A 17 -1.30 23.38 18.29
CA LEU A 17 -1.31 23.51 16.83
C LEU A 17 -0.22 22.67 16.18
N LEU A 18 1.01 22.69 16.72
CA LEU A 18 2.10 21.85 16.21
C LEU A 18 1.81 20.35 16.40
N ALA A 19 1.36 19.93 17.58
CA ALA A 19 1.03 18.53 17.85
C ALA A 19 -0.17 18.04 17.03
N GLY A 20 -1.16 18.90 16.77
CA GLY A 20 -2.33 18.58 15.96
C GLY A 20 -2.02 18.49 14.46
N ASP A 21 -1.18 19.40 13.95
CA ASP A 21 -0.86 19.48 12.51
C ASP A 21 0.17 18.41 12.10
N PHE A 22 1.14 18.10 12.98
CA PHE A 22 2.04 16.98 12.74
C PHE A 22 1.38 15.60 13.01
N GLY A 23 0.39 15.52 13.91
CA GLY A 23 -0.25 14.24 14.29
C GLY A 23 -0.99 13.50 13.16
N LEU A 24 -1.27 14.16 12.03
CA LEU A 24 -1.97 13.56 10.89
C LEU A 24 -1.03 12.96 9.83
N HIS A 25 0.29 13.24 9.88
CA HIS A 25 1.25 12.85 8.83
C HIS A 25 2.56 12.22 9.33
N ILE A 26 2.82 12.14 10.63
CA ILE A 26 3.91 11.34 11.21
C ILE A 26 3.36 9.90 11.32
N PHE A 27 3.68 8.88 10.54
CA PHE A 27 4.99 8.32 10.18
C PHE A 27 4.86 7.64 8.79
N ALA A 28 5.08 8.38 7.71
CA ALA A 28 5.60 7.73 6.52
C ALA A 28 7.04 7.35 6.84
N ASP A 29 7.29 6.09 7.18
CA ASP A 29 8.65 5.61 7.35
C ASP A 29 9.35 5.77 6.00
N ALA A 30 10.25 6.76 5.94
CA ALA A 30 10.95 7.16 4.72
C ALA A 30 11.80 6.03 4.12
N ASN A 31 12.01 4.95 4.88
CA ASN A 31 12.78 3.80 4.45
C ASN A 31 11.92 2.73 3.75
N TYR A 32 10.64 2.99 3.49
CA TYR A 32 9.76 2.04 2.81
C TYR A 32 9.09 2.63 1.57
N ILE A 33 9.03 1.79 0.53
CA ILE A 33 8.22 2.01 -0.67
C ILE A 33 6.88 1.34 -0.42
N GLU A 34 5.80 2.11 -0.44
CA GLU A 34 4.44 1.57 -0.37
C GLU A 34 3.94 1.22 -1.77
N CYS A 35 3.63 -0.06 -2.00
CA CYS A 35 3.26 -0.59 -3.32
C CYS A 35 1.80 -0.29 -3.64
N ASN A 36 1.48 0.97 -3.94
CA ASN A 36 0.11 1.47 -4.11
C ASN A 36 -0.48 1.22 -5.52
N ASP A 37 0.34 0.88 -6.51
CA ASP A 37 -0.10 0.66 -7.90
C ASP A 37 -0.12 -0.83 -8.26
N SER A 38 0.95 -1.55 -7.91
CA SER A 38 1.02 -3.01 -8.07
C SER A 38 1.93 -3.67 -7.04
N TRP A 39 1.73 -4.94 -6.77
CA TRP A 39 2.59 -5.77 -5.94
C TRP A 39 2.56 -7.22 -6.43
N GLU A 40 3.72 -7.85 -6.53
CA GLU A 40 3.84 -9.27 -6.83
C GLU A 40 4.83 -9.93 -5.86
N PRO A 41 4.53 -11.10 -5.30
CA PRO A 41 5.48 -11.84 -4.49
C PRO A 41 6.66 -12.35 -5.33
N ALA A 42 7.79 -12.63 -4.69
CA ALA A 42 8.81 -13.50 -5.28
C ALA A 42 8.21 -14.90 -5.45
N GLY A 43 8.20 -15.45 -6.67
CA GLY A 43 7.64 -16.79 -6.88
C GLY A 43 7.17 -17.10 -8.29
N VAL A 44 6.25 -18.05 -8.41
CA VAL A 44 5.88 -18.72 -9.68
C VAL A 44 5.37 -17.76 -10.76
N LEU A 45 4.70 -16.67 -10.38
CA LEU A 45 4.22 -15.66 -11.33
C LEU A 45 5.29 -14.65 -11.74
N ASN A 46 6.42 -14.63 -11.04
CA ASN A 46 7.49 -13.65 -11.15
C ASN A 46 8.87 -14.33 -11.11
N ASN A 47 9.41 -14.60 -12.31
CA ASN A 47 10.64 -15.37 -12.51
C ASN A 47 11.92 -14.71 -11.97
N ASN A 48 11.87 -13.43 -11.57
CA ASN A 48 13.05 -12.72 -11.07
C ASN A 48 13.43 -13.10 -9.63
N LYS A 49 12.68 -14.00 -8.98
CA LYS A 49 12.91 -14.45 -7.58
C LYS A 49 12.93 -13.32 -6.54
N MET A 50 12.48 -12.13 -6.93
CA MET A 50 12.39 -10.92 -6.12
C MET A 50 10.95 -10.45 -6.08
N HIS A 51 10.55 -9.72 -5.05
CA HIS A 51 9.25 -9.06 -5.03
C HIS A 51 9.20 -7.92 -6.04
N LYS A 52 8.03 -7.69 -6.63
CA LYS A 52 7.78 -6.51 -7.46
C LYS A 52 6.92 -5.53 -6.68
N CYS A 53 7.30 -4.26 -6.72
CA CYS A 53 6.54 -3.17 -6.11
C CYS A 53 6.32 -2.07 -7.14
N GLY A 54 5.07 -1.81 -7.49
CA GLY A 54 4.64 -0.67 -8.30
C GLY A 54 4.18 0.46 -7.42
N LEU A 55 4.74 1.64 -7.67
CA LEU A 55 4.38 2.91 -7.05
C LEU A 55 3.80 3.82 -8.13
N LYS A 56 2.67 4.46 -7.84
CA LYS A 56 2.12 5.57 -8.60
C LYS A 56 2.19 6.82 -7.73
N ASP A 57 2.88 7.83 -8.21
CA ASP A 57 3.03 9.10 -7.51
C ASP A 57 1.77 9.98 -7.63
N SER A 58 1.77 11.13 -6.97
CA SER A 58 0.65 12.08 -7.01
C SER A 58 0.42 12.72 -8.39
N LYS A 59 1.39 12.64 -9.30
CA LYS A 59 1.29 13.09 -10.70
C LYS A 59 0.80 11.97 -11.62
N GLY A 60 0.57 10.78 -11.07
CA GLY A 60 0.15 9.60 -11.81
C GLY A 60 1.29 8.88 -12.55
N VAL A 61 2.55 9.24 -12.30
CA VAL A 61 3.71 8.55 -12.87
C VAL A 61 3.90 7.23 -12.13
N THR A 62 3.90 6.14 -12.88
CA THR A 62 4.13 4.80 -12.35
C THR A 62 5.62 4.46 -12.43
N SER A 63 6.17 3.93 -11.33
CA SER A 63 7.51 3.34 -11.24
C SER A 63 7.39 1.94 -10.68
N ALA A 64 8.27 1.04 -11.12
CA ALA A 64 8.33 -0.33 -10.61
C ALA A 64 9.69 -0.58 -9.97
N TYR A 65 9.72 -1.41 -8.94
CA TYR A 65 10.92 -1.80 -8.22
C TYR A 65 10.99 -3.32 -8.05
N TRP A 66 12.18 -3.89 -8.21
CA TRP A 66 12.51 -5.24 -7.75
C TRP A 66 13.10 -5.15 -6.35
N CYS A 67 12.52 -5.86 -5.40
CA CYS A 67 12.89 -5.82 -3.99
C CYS A 67 13.21 -7.21 -3.46
N GLU A 68 14.23 -7.34 -2.61
CA GLU A 68 14.55 -8.61 -1.96
C GLU A 68 13.46 -9.08 -1.01
N SER A 69 12.83 -8.14 -0.29
CA SER A 69 11.70 -8.44 0.57
C SER A 69 10.67 -7.31 0.56
N CYS A 70 9.40 -7.69 0.65
CA CYS A 70 8.30 -6.78 0.90
C CYS A 70 7.46 -7.35 2.02
N ASN A 71 7.59 -6.75 3.20
CA ASN A 71 6.87 -7.16 4.39
C ASN A 71 6.38 -5.93 5.13
N ARG A 72 5.11 -5.96 5.53
CA ARG A 72 4.53 -4.97 6.42
C ARG A 72 4.93 -5.25 7.87
N SER A 73 4.93 -4.22 8.70
CA SER A 73 5.18 -4.33 10.14
C SER A 73 4.18 -5.22 10.88
N ASP A 74 2.96 -5.38 10.36
CA ASP A 74 1.93 -6.26 10.91
C ASP A 74 2.01 -7.71 10.37
N ASN A 75 3.00 -8.03 9.52
CA ASN A 75 3.18 -9.31 8.85
C ASN A 75 1.96 -9.80 8.04
N LYS A 76 1.01 -8.92 7.71
CA LYS A 76 -0.17 -9.27 6.92
C LYS A 76 0.14 -9.20 5.43
N LYS A 77 -0.58 -10.00 4.64
CA LYS A 77 -0.61 -9.94 3.18
C LYS A 77 -1.45 -8.73 2.73
N PRO A 78 -1.28 -8.23 1.48
CA PRO A 78 -2.12 -7.13 1.02
C PRO A 78 -3.56 -7.63 0.88
N ASN A 79 -4.50 -6.70 1.01
CA ASN A 79 -5.91 -7.00 0.85
C ASN A 79 -6.67 -5.85 0.20
N ALA A 80 -7.78 -6.22 -0.41
CA ALA A 80 -8.72 -5.33 -1.08
C ALA A 80 -10.14 -5.60 -0.58
N VAL A 81 -11.07 -4.69 -0.84
CA VAL A 81 -12.44 -4.77 -0.35
C VAL A 81 -13.45 -4.71 -1.49
N ASP A 82 -14.65 -5.21 -1.21
CA ASP A 82 -15.76 -5.32 -2.16
C ASP A 82 -15.35 -6.03 -3.47
N CYS A 83 -14.70 -7.18 -3.29
CA CYS A 83 -14.18 -8.01 -4.36
C CYS A 83 -15.26 -8.90 -4.99
N VAL A 84 -15.15 -9.12 -6.30
CA VAL A 84 -15.97 -10.04 -7.10
C VAL A 84 -15.06 -10.86 -7.99
N GLY A 85 -15.25 -12.17 -8.04
CA GLY A 85 -14.44 -13.07 -8.85
C GLY A 85 -15.09 -14.43 -9.09
N PRO A 86 -14.31 -15.42 -9.55
CA PRO A 86 -14.82 -16.73 -9.96
C PRO A 86 -15.58 -17.46 -8.86
N GLN A 87 -15.11 -17.36 -7.61
CA GLN A 87 -15.80 -17.93 -6.46
C GLN A 87 -16.57 -16.85 -5.71
N LYS A 88 -17.75 -17.23 -5.21
CA LYS A 88 -18.59 -16.34 -4.43
C LYS A 88 -17.96 -16.08 -3.07
N LEU A 89 -17.63 -14.82 -2.80
CA LEU A 89 -17.16 -14.39 -1.49
C LEU A 89 -18.35 -14.27 -0.52
N SER A 90 -18.15 -14.69 0.72
CA SER A 90 -19.15 -14.62 1.80
C SER A 90 -19.27 -13.23 2.43
N THR A 91 -18.36 -12.33 2.10
CA THR A 91 -18.27 -10.98 2.67
C THR A 91 -17.81 -9.98 1.61
N ARG A 92 -18.21 -8.71 1.78
CA ARG A 92 -17.66 -7.56 1.06
C ARG A 92 -16.44 -6.94 1.76
N GLY A 93 -16.03 -7.52 2.89
CA GLY A 93 -14.90 -7.08 3.69
C GLY A 93 -13.55 -7.37 3.03
N ALA A 94 -12.50 -7.32 3.85
CA ALA A 94 -11.12 -7.54 3.42
C ALA A 94 -10.95 -8.92 2.77
N PHE A 95 -10.40 -8.94 1.55
CA PHE A 95 -10.05 -10.14 0.81
C PHE A 95 -8.56 -10.12 0.51
N THR A 96 -7.87 -11.21 0.86
CA THR A 96 -6.42 -11.33 0.76
C THR A 96 -5.97 -11.55 -0.68
N CYS A 97 -4.95 -10.82 -1.11
CA CYS A 97 -4.37 -10.91 -2.45
C CYS A 97 -2.91 -11.40 -2.35
N ASP A 98 -2.73 -12.64 -1.93
CA ASP A 98 -1.42 -13.23 -1.61
C ASP A 98 -0.59 -13.61 -2.84
N ALA A 99 -1.21 -13.70 -4.01
CA ALA A 99 -0.54 -14.00 -5.28
C ALA A 99 -0.17 -12.74 -6.09
N GLY A 100 -0.74 -11.59 -5.75
CA GLY A 100 -0.45 -10.33 -6.44
C GLY A 100 -1.62 -9.35 -6.37
N MET A 101 -1.34 -8.09 -6.64
CA MET A 101 -2.35 -7.04 -6.69
C MET A 101 -1.97 -5.97 -7.70
N HIS A 102 -2.88 -5.56 -8.58
CA HIS A 102 -2.61 -4.57 -9.64
C HIS A 102 -3.76 -3.61 -9.79
N TYR A 103 -3.46 -2.36 -10.12
CA TYR A 103 -4.47 -1.44 -10.64
C TYR A 103 -4.67 -1.67 -12.13
N SER A 104 -5.92 -1.80 -12.57
CA SER A 104 -6.34 -1.86 -13.97
C SER A 104 -7.58 -1.00 -14.17
N SER A 105 -7.47 0.04 -14.97
CA SER A 105 -8.61 0.85 -15.40
C SER A 105 -9.46 0.16 -16.48
N ILE A 106 -9.03 -1.01 -16.97
CA ILE A 106 -9.68 -1.76 -18.04
C ILE A 106 -10.54 -2.87 -17.42
N GLY A 107 -11.81 -2.96 -17.84
CA GLY A 107 -12.75 -4.02 -17.45
C GLY A 107 -13.90 -3.51 -16.58
N HIS A 108 -13.67 -3.40 -15.27
CA HIS A 108 -14.68 -2.98 -14.29
C HIS A 108 -14.33 -1.62 -13.69
N PRO A 109 -14.92 -0.51 -14.17
CA PRO A 109 -14.56 0.83 -13.71
C PRO A 109 -14.81 1.03 -12.21
N ASP A 110 -15.85 0.39 -11.67
CA ASP A 110 -16.16 0.43 -10.24
C ASP A 110 -15.26 -0.47 -9.39
N ARG A 111 -14.49 -1.37 -10.02
CA ARG A 111 -13.61 -2.35 -9.37
C ARG A 111 -12.26 -2.47 -10.09
N PRO A 112 -11.45 -1.40 -10.08
CA PRO A 112 -10.23 -1.34 -10.87
C PRO A 112 -9.07 -2.14 -10.25
N ILE A 113 -9.23 -2.72 -9.05
CA ILE A 113 -8.15 -3.47 -8.41
C ILE A 113 -8.26 -4.94 -8.80
N LEU A 114 -7.25 -5.46 -9.51
CA LEU A 114 -7.07 -6.89 -9.70
C LEU A 114 -6.38 -7.45 -8.46
N CYS A 115 -7.08 -8.32 -7.75
CA CYS A 115 -6.59 -9.05 -6.59
C CYS A 115 -6.40 -10.51 -6.99
N ILE A 116 -5.17 -11.03 -6.91
CA ILE A 116 -4.86 -12.41 -7.25
C ILE A 116 -4.70 -13.19 -5.94
N HIS A 117 -5.48 -14.26 -5.79
CA HIS A 117 -5.50 -15.10 -4.59
C HIS A 117 -5.14 -16.55 -4.93
N PHE A 118 -4.28 -17.18 -4.11
CA PHE A 118 -4.04 -18.62 -4.19
C PHE A 118 -5.04 -19.40 -3.35
N TYR A 119 -5.74 -20.34 -4.00
CA TYR A 119 -6.49 -21.36 -3.28
C TYR A 119 -5.57 -22.49 -2.79
N PRO A 120 -5.99 -23.33 -1.83
CA PRO A 120 -5.19 -24.44 -1.31
C PRO A 120 -4.64 -25.40 -2.37
N ALA A 121 -5.30 -25.49 -3.53
CA ALA A 121 -4.83 -26.27 -4.68
C ALA A 121 -3.64 -25.62 -5.44
N GLY A 122 -3.18 -24.44 -5.03
CA GLY A 122 -2.07 -23.72 -5.65
C GLY A 122 -2.43 -22.94 -6.92
N HIS A 123 -3.70 -22.95 -7.33
CA HIS A 123 -4.15 -22.22 -8.52
C HIS A 123 -4.47 -20.75 -8.16
N PRO A 124 -3.86 -19.78 -8.88
CA PRO A 124 -4.20 -18.38 -8.70
C PRO A 124 -5.54 -18.07 -9.38
N GLU A 125 -6.42 -17.38 -8.67
CA GLU A 125 -7.66 -16.82 -9.23
C GLU A 125 -7.64 -15.30 -9.13
N VAL A 126 -8.26 -14.64 -10.11
CA VAL A 126 -8.30 -13.18 -10.21
C VAL A 126 -9.67 -12.66 -9.78
N TYR A 127 -9.65 -11.74 -8.82
CA TYR A 127 -10.80 -10.99 -8.33
C TYR A 127 -10.66 -9.53 -8.74
N THR A 128 -11.79 -8.87 -8.98
CA THR A 128 -11.86 -7.43 -9.21
C THR A 128 -12.45 -6.77 -7.97
N CYS A 129 -11.79 -5.75 -7.43
CA CYS A 129 -12.16 -5.13 -6.16
C CYS A 129 -12.29 -3.61 -6.28
N ALA A 130 -13.14 -3.02 -5.45
CA ALA A 130 -13.44 -1.58 -5.49
C ALA A 130 -12.26 -0.73 -5.03
N SER A 131 -11.59 -1.15 -3.95
CA SER A 131 -10.45 -0.41 -3.41
C SER A 131 -9.48 -1.32 -2.67
N ARG A 132 -8.26 -0.82 -2.52
CA ARG A 132 -7.25 -1.42 -1.64
C ARG A 132 -7.55 -1.00 -0.21
N GLN A 133 -7.45 -1.93 0.71
CA GLN A 133 -7.53 -1.61 2.14
C GLN A 133 -6.14 -1.58 2.75
N VAL A 134 -5.26 -2.50 2.34
CA VAL A 134 -3.92 -2.65 2.90
C VAL A 134 -2.90 -2.93 1.81
N ASN A 135 -1.92 -2.02 1.65
CA ASN A 135 -0.81 -2.15 0.70
C ASN A 135 0.39 -2.90 1.31
N GLN A 136 1.17 -3.57 0.47
CA GLN A 136 2.50 -4.04 0.87
C GLN A 136 3.51 -2.89 0.96
N ARG A 137 4.57 -3.11 1.74
CA ARG A 137 5.69 -2.19 1.91
C ARG A 137 7.00 -2.94 1.69
N CYS A 138 7.95 -2.30 1.02
CA CYS A 138 9.27 -2.86 0.76
C CYS A 138 10.34 -1.89 1.25
N THR A 139 11.39 -2.39 1.89
CA THR A 139 12.48 -1.56 2.39
C THR A 139 13.27 -0.98 1.21
N SER A 140 13.37 0.34 1.13
CA SER A 140 13.95 1.05 -0.02
C SER A 140 15.41 0.68 -0.28
N GLU A 141 16.19 0.41 0.77
CA GLU A 141 17.60 -0.03 0.69
C GLU A 141 17.79 -1.31 -0.14
N TYR A 142 16.82 -2.23 -0.08
CA TYR A 142 16.88 -3.53 -0.76
C TYR A 142 16.01 -3.56 -2.02
N CYS A 143 15.67 -2.39 -2.57
CA CYS A 143 14.85 -2.24 -3.77
C CYS A 143 15.65 -1.55 -4.88
N LYS A 144 15.51 -2.06 -6.10
CA LYS A 144 16.11 -1.51 -7.32
C LYS A 144 15.03 -1.11 -8.29
N LEU A 145 15.11 0.10 -8.82
CA LEU A 145 14.19 0.57 -9.86
C LEU A 145 14.29 -0.35 -11.09
N VAL A 146 13.14 -0.71 -11.65
CA VAL A 146 13.05 -1.42 -12.92
C VAL A 146 13.18 -0.40 -14.05
N THR A 147 14.26 -0.51 -14.81
CA THR A 147 14.53 0.28 -16.01
C THR A 147 14.14 -0.46 -17.27
#